data_AF-A0A7V4IGH0-F1
#
_entry.id   AF-A0A7V4IGH0-F1
#
_cell.length_a   1.000
_cell.length_b   1.000
_cell.length_c   1.000
_cell.angle_alpha   90.00
_cell.angle_beta   90.00
_cell.angle_gamma   90.00
#
_symmetry.space_group_name_H-M   'P 1'
#
loop_
_entity.id
_entity.type
_entity.pdbx_description
1 polymer ?
#
loop_
_entity_poly.entity_id
_entity_poly.type
_entity_poly.pdbx_seq_one_letter_code
_entity_poly.pdbx_strand_id
1 'polypeptide(L)'
;MRWIALGIIAGLTGCGSSGSGGVCHDDGDARGPACLCEVGTRADLELVTQAGGAFPAPERGTKYMAPVPGDPALLPALWQNVNRYEVHLFFLKAVFPERFADLDEQKYLALVMLRATRKYYSGNFFSFAPPGQDPFYGFTVYTATHSEELLEAAEVKSVYDALRARFLAGELRYTFDPYDAMAKEKARAWTDPGFPIYFPD
;
A
#
# COMPACT_ATOMS: atom_id res chain seq x y z
N MET A 1 -52.37 8.11 5.11
CA MET A 1 -51.25 8.37 4.18
C MET A 1 -49.97 7.92 4.84
N ARG A 2 -49.42 6.77 4.42
CA ARG A 2 -48.16 6.21 4.89
C ARG A 2 -47.03 6.82 4.07
N TRP A 3 -46.08 7.48 4.74
CA TRP A 3 -44.83 7.92 4.14
C TRP A 3 -43.82 6.79 4.21
N ILE A 4 -43.30 6.36 3.06
CA ILE A 4 -42.19 5.41 2.94
C ILE A 4 -40.91 6.26 2.88
N ALA A 5 -40.06 6.16 3.89
CA ALA A 5 -38.71 6.68 3.83
C ALA A 5 -37.84 5.71 3.00
N LEU A 6 -37.38 6.16 1.83
CA LEU A 6 -36.32 5.48 1.09
C LEU A 6 -35.00 5.68 1.87
N GLY A 7 -34.50 4.61 2.48
CA GLY A 7 -33.12 4.55 2.96
C GLY A 7 -32.17 4.39 1.79
N ILE A 8 -31.29 5.36 1.58
CA ILE A 8 -30.14 5.22 0.68
C ILE A 8 -29.12 4.34 1.40
N ILE A 9 -28.97 3.10 0.96
CA ILE A 9 -27.87 2.22 1.38
C ILE A 9 -26.64 2.68 0.58
N ALA A 10 -25.73 3.38 1.24
CA ALA A 10 -24.38 3.60 0.73
C ALA A 10 -23.68 2.23 0.63
N GLY A 11 -23.40 1.79 -0.59
CA GLY A 11 -22.66 0.56 -0.85
C GLY A 11 -21.22 0.72 -0.36
N LEU A 12 -20.91 0.13 0.80
CA LEU A 12 -19.54 -0.21 1.14
C LEU A 12 -19.11 -1.30 0.16
N THR A 13 -18.27 -0.98 -0.82
CA THR A 13 -17.51 -1.99 -1.57
C THR A 13 -16.51 -2.64 -0.62
N GLY A 14 -17.02 -3.57 0.18
CA GLY A 14 -16.24 -4.40 1.08
C GLY A 14 -15.46 -5.46 0.31
N CYS A 15 -14.29 -5.83 0.82
CA CYS A 15 -13.61 -7.05 0.40
C CYS A 15 -14.41 -8.24 0.92
N GLY A 16 -15.38 -8.71 0.13
CA GLY A 16 -16.13 -9.91 0.43
C GLY A 16 -15.34 -11.15 0.04
N SER A 17 -15.12 -12.04 1.02
CA SER A 17 -14.68 -13.41 0.77
C SER A 17 -15.71 -14.14 -0.09
N SER A 18 -15.22 -14.77 -1.16
CA SER A 18 -15.89 -15.82 -1.94
C SER A 18 -17.13 -15.40 -2.74
N GLY A 19 -16.94 -15.25 -4.06
CA GLY A 19 -18.01 -15.27 -5.06
C GLY A 19 -18.48 -13.88 -5.51
N SER A 20 -17.95 -13.42 -6.65
CA SER A 20 -18.31 -12.19 -7.38
C SER A 20 -18.12 -10.86 -6.64
N GLY A 21 -17.07 -10.10 -6.99
CA GLY A 21 -17.00 -8.65 -6.75
C GLY A 21 -15.95 -8.12 -5.76
N GLY A 22 -14.90 -8.88 -5.44
CA GLY A 22 -13.74 -8.33 -4.71
C GLY A 22 -12.93 -7.35 -5.57
N VAL A 23 -12.35 -6.30 -4.96
CA VAL A 23 -11.52 -5.30 -5.66
C VAL A 23 -10.35 -5.95 -6.40
N CYS A 24 -9.71 -6.94 -5.79
CA CYS A 24 -8.71 -7.78 -6.46
C CYS A 24 -9.38 -9.08 -6.91
N HIS A 25 -9.67 -9.18 -8.21
CA HIS A 25 -10.20 -10.40 -8.80
C HIS A 25 -9.07 -11.40 -9.07
N ASP A 26 -9.30 -12.67 -8.71
CA ASP A 26 -8.49 -13.78 -9.21
C ASP A 26 -9.06 -14.23 -10.56
N ASP A 27 -8.30 -13.98 -11.62
CA ASP A 27 -8.62 -14.33 -13.00
C ASP A 27 -8.05 -15.68 -13.43
N GLY A 28 -7.44 -16.44 -12.50
CA GLY A 28 -6.85 -17.75 -12.76
C GLY A 28 -5.48 -17.70 -13.45
N ASP A 29 -4.81 -16.55 -13.49
CA ASP A 29 -3.41 -16.47 -13.97
C ASP A 29 -2.51 -17.37 -13.11
N ALA A 30 -1.64 -18.15 -13.76
CA ALA A 30 -0.73 -19.08 -13.07
C ALA A 30 0.25 -18.40 -12.10
N ARG A 31 0.41 -17.07 -12.19
CA ARG A 31 1.23 -16.25 -11.30
C ARG A 31 0.44 -15.70 -10.10
N GLY A 32 -0.83 -16.11 -9.94
CA GLY A 32 -1.71 -15.71 -8.85
C GLY A 32 -2.57 -14.47 -9.16
N PRO A 33 -3.30 -13.96 -8.15
CA PRO A 33 -4.22 -12.84 -8.34
C PRO A 33 -3.46 -11.57 -8.72
N ALA A 34 -4.12 -10.63 -9.39
CA ALA A 34 -3.48 -9.39 -9.84
C ALA A 34 -3.03 -8.49 -8.67
N CYS A 35 -3.73 -8.59 -7.54
CA CYS A 35 -3.41 -7.92 -6.28
C CYS A 35 -4.07 -8.65 -5.10
N LEU A 36 -3.80 -8.19 -3.88
CA LEU A 36 -4.53 -8.55 -2.68
C LEU A 36 -5.13 -7.30 -2.03
N CYS A 37 -6.31 -7.41 -1.44
CA CYS A 37 -6.90 -6.35 -0.61
C CYS A 37 -6.90 -6.67 0.88
N GLU A 38 -6.43 -7.87 1.25
CA GLU A 38 -6.16 -8.30 2.62
C GLU A 38 -4.99 -9.29 2.57
N VAL A 39 -4.14 -9.26 3.59
CA VAL A 39 -3.01 -10.18 3.75
C VAL A 39 -3.10 -10.77 5.16
N GLY A 40 -3.71 -11.94 5.25
CA GLY A 40 -3.95 -12.64 6.51
C GLY A 40 -2.70 -13.35 7.02
N THR A 41 -1.91 -13.88 6.10
CA THR A 41 -0.76 -14.74 6.39
C THR A 41 0.47 -14.36 5.56
N ARG A 42 1.64 -14.88 5.97
CA ARG A 42 2.86 -14.79 5.16
C ARG A 42 2.68 -15.43 3.78
N ALA A 43 1.98 -16.56 3.70
CA ALA A 43 1.72 -17.26 2.44
C ALA A 43 0.93 -16.41 1.45
N ASP A 44 -0.05 -15.62 1.93
CA ASP A 44 -0.79 -14.69 1.07
C ASP A 44 0.17 -13.67 0.44
N LEU A 45 1.03 -13.05 1.25
CA LEU A 45 2.00 -12.07 0.75
C LEU A 45 3.01 -12.69 -0.23
N GLU A 46 3.39 -13.95 -0.04
CA GLU A 46 4.31 -14.66 -0.92
C GLU A 46 3.78 -14.79 -2.35
N LEU A 47 2.46 -14.88 -2.55
CA LEU A 47 1.82 -14.91 -3.87
C LEU A 47 2.10 -13.66 -4.71
N VAL A 48 2.27 -12.51 -4.06
CA VAL A 48 2.33 -11.20 -4.71
C VAL A 48 3.69 -10.53 -4.60
N THR A 49 4.69 -11.19 -4.02
CA THR A 49 6.05 -10.69 -3.82
C THR A 49 7.07 -11.42 -4.69
N GLN A 50 8.19 -10.76 -4.94
CA GLN A 50 9.40 -11.35 -5.53
C GLN A 50 10.49 -11.50 -4.47
N ALA A 51 11.39 -12.46 -4.66
CA ALA A 51 12.56 -12.64 -3.82
C ALA A 51 13.53 -11.46 -3.96
N GLY A 52 14.13 -11.06 -2.85
CA GLY A 52 15.15 -10.03 -2.73
C GLY A 52 16.48 -10.60 -2.25
N GLY A 53 17.06 -9.99 -1.23
CA GLY A 53 18.35 -10.36 -0.65
C GLY A 53 18.24 -10.97 0.75
N ALA A 54 19.38 -11.19 1.40
CA ALA A 54 19.42 -11.55 2.81
C ALA A 54 19.49 -10.29 3.69
N PHE A 55 18.99 -10.38 4.92
CA PHE A 55 19.09 -9.31 5.91
C PHE A 55 20.54 -8.77 5.99
N PRO A 56 20.77 -7.45 5.95
CA PRO A 56 19.81 -6.36 6.17
C PRO A 56 18.93 -5.98 4.96
N ALA A 57 19.13 -6.59 3.79
CA ALA A 57 18.25 -6.38 2.65
C ALA A 57 16.88 -7.06 2.87
N PRO A 58 15.80 -6.55 2.24
CA PRO A 58 14.51 -7.23 2.21
C PRO A 58 14.63 -8.64 1.62
N GLU A 59 14.05 -9.63 2.30
CA GLU A 59 13.96 -11.02 1.83
C GLU A 59 13.03 -11.11 0.60
N ARG A 60 11.94 -10.35 0.64
CA ARG A 60 10.98 -10.25 -0.46
C ARG A 60 10.41 -8.84 -0.54
N GLY A 61 9.95 -8.48 -1.74
CA GLY A 61 9.37 -7.17 -2.01
C GLY A 61 8.14 -7.25 -2.89
N THR A 62 7.21 -6.35 -2.62
CA THR A 62 6.11 -5.98 -3.51
C THR A 62 5.88 -4.47 -3.40
N LYS A 63 4.80 -3.97 -4.00
CA LYS A 63 4.37 -2.59 -3.91
C LYS A 63 2.94 -2.50 -3.41
N TYR A 64 2.61 -1.39 -2.77
CA TYR A 64 1.26 -1.15 -2.26
C TYR A 64 0.72 0.21 -2.66
N MET A 65 -0.59 0.35 -2.56
CA MET A 65 -1.26 1.64 -2.51
C MET A 65 -2.21 1.70 -1.32
N ALA A 66 -2.36 2.88 -0.73
CA ALA A 66 -3.34 3.16 0.31
C ALA A 66 -4.02 4.51 0.02
N PRO A 67 -5.34 4.65 0.22
CA PRO A 67 -6.04 5.91 -0.07
C PRO A 67 -5.65 7.00 0.93
N VAL A 68 -5.58 8.24 0.45
CA VAL A 68 -5.61 9.41 1.35
C VAL A 68 -6.96 9.39 2.09
N PRO A 69 -6.99 9.58 3.43
CA PRO A 69 -8.25 9.58 4.17
C PRO A 69 -9.25 10.62 3.66
N GLY A 70 -10.54 10.30 3.77
CA GLY A 70 -11.64 11.26 3.54
C GLY A 70 -12.38 11.13 2.23
N ASP A 71 -11.92 10.30 1.29
CA ASP A 71 -12.64 10.02 0.04
C ASP A 71 -12.99 8.52 -0.07
N PRO A 72 -14.26 8.13 0.18
CA PRO A 72 -14.69 6.74 0.12
C PRO A 72 -14.79 6.20 -1.31
N ALA A 73 -14.69 7.05 -2.34
CA ALA A 73 -14.70 6.60 -3.73
C ALA A 73 -13.36 5.98 -4.13
N LEU A 74 -12.28 6.24 -3.39
CA LEU A 74 -10.96 5.68 -3.65
C LEU A 74 -10.92 4.18 -3.39
N LEU A 75 -10.02 3.49 -4.09
CA LEU A 75 -9.75 2.08 -3.83
C LEU A 75 -9.19 1.90 -2.40
N PRO A 76 -9.48 0.77 -1.74
CA PRO A 76 -8.89 0.47 -0.43
C PRO A 76 -7.38 0.25 -0.55
N ALA A 77 -6.72 -0.09 0.56
CA ALA A 77 -5.33 -0.52 0.48
C ALA A 77 -5.20 -1.81 -0.34
N LEU A 78 -4.21 -1.85 -1.23
CA LEU A 78 -3.94 -2.97 -2.13
C LEU A 78 -2.46 -3.32 -2.11
N TRP A 79 -2.14 -4.62 -2.22
CA TRP A 79 -0.80 -5.13 -2.51
C TRP A 79 -0.76 -5.64 -3.95
N GLN A 80 0.04 -5.00 -4.79
CA GLN A 80 0.21 -5.36 -6.20
C GLN A 80 0.88 -6.72 -6.33
N ASN A 81 0.51 -7.54 -7.31
CA ASN A 81 1.31 -8.72 -7.64
C ASN A 81 2.48 -8.34 -8.55
N VAL A 82 3.68 -8.25 -7.97
CA VAL A 82 4.90 -7.91 -8.75
C VAL A 82 5.37 -9.03 -9.68
N ASN A 83 4.86 -10.26 -9.52
CA ASN A 83 5.09 -11.34 -10.50
C ASN A 83 4.32 -11.10 -11.81
N ARG A 84 3.28 -10.27 -11.78
CA ARG A 84 2.44 -9.96 -12.96
C ARG A 84 2.72 -8.57 -13.52
N TYR A 85 2.87 -7.59 -12.65
CA TYR A 85 3.06 -6.20 -13.01
C TYR A 85 4.23 -5.66 -12.21
N GLU A 86 5.31 -5.23 -12.86
CA GLU A 86 6.44 -4.67 -12.13
C GLU A 86 6.17 -3.21 -11.70
N VAL A 87 5.42 -2.45 -12.49
CA VAL A 87 5.23 -1.01 -12.34
C VAL A 87 3.78 -0.68 -11.92
N HIS A 88 3.59 0.14 -10.88
CA HIS A 88 2.27 0.55 -10.38
C HIS A 88 1.36 1.14 -11.47
N LEU A 89 1.90 2.01 -12.33
CA LEU A 89 1.15 2.59 -13.44
C LEU A 89 0.53 1.50 -14.33
N PHE A 90 1.31 0.49 -14.73
CA PHE A 90 0.80 -0.58 -15.58
C PHE A 90 -0.19 -1.49 -14.87
N PHE A 91 0.04 -1.76 -13.59
CA PHE A 91 -0.92 -2.47 -12.74
C PHE A 91 -2.28 -1.75 -12.70
N LEU A 92 -2.30 -0.45 -12.38
CA LEU A 92 -3.54 0.32 -12.28
C LEU A 92 -4.32 0.36 -13.59
N LYS A 93 -3.63 0.58 -14.70
CA LYS A 93 -4.25 0.61 -16.04
C LYS A 93 -4.85 -0.74 -16.42
N ALA A 94 -4.15 -1.83 -16.10
CA ALA A 94 -4.56 -3.18 -16.49
C ALA A 94 -5.72 -3.71 -15.62
N VAL A 95 -5.68 -3.44 -14.32
CA VAL A 95 -6.59 -4.07 -13.34
C VAL A 95 -7.82 -3.21 -13.06
N PHE A 96 -7.70 -1.88 -13.19
CA PHE A 96 -8.78 -0.93 -12.93
C PHE A 96 -8.93 0.08 -14.10
N PRO A 97 -9.12 -0.41 -15.34
CA PRO A 97 -9.16 0.45 -16.53
C PRO A 97 -10.29 1.47 -16.49
N GLU A 98 -11.41 1.16 -15.83
CA GLU A 98 -12.55 2.06 -15.67
C GLU A 98 -12.22 3.33 -14.87
N ARG A 99 -11.13 3.30 -14.08
CA ARG A 99 -10.62 4.43 -13.29
C ARG A 99 -9.34 5.03 -13.85
N PHE A 100 -8.47 4.20 -14.42
CA PHE A 100 -7.09 4.61 -14.71
C PHE A 100 -6.64 4.37 -16.16
N ALA A 101 -7.52 4.04 -17.12
CA ALA A 101 -7.10 3.82 -18.52
C ALA A 101 -6.28 4.99 -19.12
N ASP A 102 -6.67 6.23 -18.80
CA ASP A 102 -6.02 7.45 -19.28
C ASP A 102 -4.86 7.93 -18.39
N LEU A 103 -4.46 7.14 -17.40
CA LEU A 103 -3.32 7.44 -16.53
C LEU A 103 -2.03 7.32 -17.36
N ASP A 104 -1.27 8.41 -17.40
CA ASP A 104 0.10 8.46 -17.90
C ASP A 104 1.06 8.66 -16.73
N GLU A 105 2.37 8.74 -17.00
CA GLU A 105 3.38 8.91 -15.97
C GLU A 105 3.19 10.20 -15.18
N GLN A 106 2.99 11.34 -15.83
CA GLN A 106 2.83 12.63 -15.16
C GLN A 106 1.60 12.63 -14.24
N LYS A 107 0.47 12.09 -14.70
CA LYS A 107 -0.74 11.96 -13.89
C LYS A 107 -0.54 10.98 -12.74
N TYR A 108 0.19 9.89 -12.95
CA TYR A 108 0.53 8.95 -11.87
C TYR A 108 1.41 9.61 -10.80
N LEU A 109 2.44 10.36 -11.19
CA LEU A 109 3.28 11.10 -10.25
C LEU A 109 2.45 12.13 -9.47
N ALA A 110 1.57 12.87 -10.13
CA ALA A 110 0.65 13.79 -9.45
C ALA A 110 -0.32 13.06 -8.49
N LEU A 111 -0.75 11.85 -8.85
CA LEU A 111 -1.67 11.03 -8.06
C LEU A 111 -1.04 10.53 -6.74
N VAL A 112 0.26 10.24 -6.74
CA VAL A 112 0.94 9.57 -5.62
C VAL A 112 2.06 10.37 -4.94
N MET A 113 2.81 11.19 -5.67
CA MET A 113 4.03 11.82 -5.18
C MET A 113 3.84 13.27 -4.73
N LEU A 114 2.88 14.02 -5.29
CA LEU A 114 2.68 15.45 -5.00
C LEU A 114 1.57 15.68 -3.97
N ARG A 115 1.87 16.26 -2.80
CA ARG A 115 0.92 16.46 -1.69
C ARG A 115 -0.33 17.20 -2.12
N ALA A 116 -0.19 18.22 -2.97
CA ALA A 116 -1.32 19.05 -3.42
C ALA A 116 -2.39 18.29 -4.21
N THR A 117 -2.01 17.22 -4.91
CA THR A 117 -2.90 16.43 -5.78
C THR A 117 -3.05 14.98 -5.34
N ARG A 118 -2.30 14.55 -4.32
CA ARG A 118 -2.23 13.17 -3.86
C ARG A 118 -3.62 12.63 -3.54
N LYS A 119 -3.94 11.48 -4.13
CA LYS A 119 -5.12 10.68 -3.79
C LYS A 119 -4.74 9.34 -3.16
N TYR A 120 -3.56 8.84 -3.46
CA TYR A 120 -3.05 7.61 -2.86
C TYR A 120 -1.64 7.82 -2.34
N TYR A 121 -1.35 7.23 -1.19
CA TYR A 121 0.02 6.92 -0.81
C TYR A 121 0.43 5.62 -1.49
N SER A 122 1.69 5.55 -1.92
CA SER A 122 2.22 4.38 -2.61
C SER A 122 3.68 4.19 -2.23
N GLY A 123 4.15 2.96 -2.20
CA GLY A 123 5.52 2.65 -1.83
C GLY A 123 5.87 1.19 -2.05
N ASN A 124 7.07 0.83 -1.62
CA ASN A 124 7.46 -0.56 -1.51
C ASN A 124 6.88 -1.18 -0.23
N PHE A 125 6.61 -2.48 -0.27
CA PHE A 125 6.26 -3.30 0.87
C PHE A 125 7.22 -4.49 0.93
N PHE A 126 7.86 -4.68 2.08
CA PHE A 126 8.98 -5.59 2.24
C PHE A 126 8.73 -6.59 3.36
N SER A 127 9.27 -7.80 3.21
CA SER A 127 9.48 -8.72 4.33
C SER A 127 10.95 -8.74 4.73
N PHE A 128 11.22 -8.72 6.03
CA PHE A 128 12.55 -8.84 6.61
C PHE A 128 12.60 -10.06 7.52
N ALA A 129 13.69 -10.82 7.43
CA ALA A 129 13.96 -11.99 8.26
C ALA A 129 15.32 -11.83 8.96
N PRO A 130 15.41 -11.06 10.07
CA PRO A 130 16.65 -10.89 10.79
C PRO A 130 17.08 -12.23 11.45
N PRO A 131 18.37 -12.57 11.46
CA PRO A 131 18.84 -13.79 12.10
C PRO A 131 18.49 -13.84 13.59
N GLY A 132 17.85 -14.93 14.03
CA GLY A 132 17.52 -15.18 15.44
C GLY A 132 16.40 -14.29 16.01
N GLN A 133 15.64 -13.59 15.17
CA GLN A 133 14.49 -12.77 15.56
C GLN A 133 13.26 -13.13 14.74
N ASP A 134 12.09 -12.73 15.22
CA ASP A 134 10.86 -12.87 14.45
C ASP A 134 10.90 -11.99 13.19
N PRO A 135 10.34 -12.46 12.06
CA PRO A 135 10.25 -11.65 10.85
C PRO A 135 9.32 -10.46 11.06
N PHE A 136 9.62 -9.37 10.38
CA PHE A 136 8.77 -8.17 10.36
C PHE A 136 8.61 -7.65 8.93
N TYR A 137 7.68 -6.72 8.75
CA TYR A 137 7.34 -6.15 7.47
C TYR A 137 7.58 -4.64 7.47
N GLY A 138 8.03 -4.11 6.35
CA GLY A 138 8.31 -2.69 6.17
C GLY A 138 7.49 -2.10 5.04
N PHE A 139 7.07 -0.85 5.17
CA PHE A 139 6.54 -0.07 4.05
C PHE A 139 7.28 1.25 3.89
N THR A 140 7.56 1.66 2.65
CA THR A 140 8.06 3.01 2.32
C THR A 140 6.90 3.88 1.82
N VAL A 141 7.15 5.17 1.59
CA VAL A 141 6.19 6.03 0.90
C VAL A 141 6.93 6.90 -0.10
N TYR A 142 6.54 6.83 -1.36
CA TYR A 142 7.09 7.66 -2.41
C TYR A 142 6.58 9.09 -2.29
N THR A 143 7.51 10.03 -2.36
CA THR A 143 7.24 11.47 -2.39
C THR A 143 8.14 12.12 -3.43
N ALA A 144 7.72 13.24 -4.01
CA ALA A 144 8.62 14.00 -4.87
C ALA A 144 9.82 14.51 -4.05
N THR A 145 10.97 14.60 -4.69
CA THR A 145 12.26 14.87 -4.04
C THR A 145 12.43 16.35 -3.70
N HIS A 146 11.52 16.89 -2.89
CA HIS A 146 11.51 18.27 -2.40
C HIS A 146 11.14 18.30 -0.92
N SER A 147 11.65 19.29 -0.18
CA SER A 147 11.48 19.37 1.29
C SER A 147 10.02 19.47 1.72
N GLU A 148 9.19 20.14 0.93
CA GLU A 148 7.76 20.36 1.15
C GLU A 148 6.93 19.10 0.94
N GLU A 149 7.50 18.07 0.29
CA GLU A 149 6.86 16.79 0.03
C GLU A 149 7.21 15.75 1.09
N LEU A 150 8.18 16.02 1.96
CA LEU A 150 8.50 15.16 3.09
C LEU A 150 7.28 15.02 4.00
N LEU A 151 6.90 13.77 4.27
CA LEU A 151 5.73 13.47 5.08
C LEU A 151 5.91 13.92 6.53
N GLU A 152 4.78 14.28 7.15
CA GLU A 152 4.66 14.41 8.59
C GLU A 152 4.29 13.07 9.23
N ALA A 153 4.55 12.92 10.54
CA ALA A 153 4.21 11.71 11.29
C ALA A 153 2.72 11.34 11.15
N ALA A 154 1.82 12.32 11.15
CA ALA A 154 0.38 12.09 10.99
C ALA A 154 0.02 11.52 9.60
N GLU A 155 0.72 11.94 8.54
CA GLU A 155 0.51 11.40 7.19
C GLU A 155 0.95 9.92 7.16
N VAL A 156 2.14 9.60 7.69
CA VAL A 156 2.62 8.21 7.76
C VAL A 156 1.72 7.35 8.65
N LYS A 157 1.23 7.89 9.77
CA LYS A 157 0.27 7.19 10.63
C LYS A 157 -0.99 6.81 9.87
N SER A 158 -1.51 7.69 9.03
CA SER A 158 -2.71 7.39 8.23
C SER A 158 -2.48 6.23 7.25
N VAL A 159 -1.28 6.14 6.67
CA VAL A 159 -0.88 5.00 5.82
C VAL A 159 -0.77 3.73 6.65
N TYR A 160 -0.08 3.81 7.78
CA TYR A 160 0.07 2.69 8.71
C TYR A 160 -1.28 2.12 9.13
N ASP A 161 -2.22 2.96 9.56
CA ASP A 161 -3.56 2.54 9.99
C ASP A 161 -4.33 1.90 8.82
N ALA A 162 -4.26 2.48 7.62
CA ALA A 162 -4.93 1.93 6.43
C ALA A 162 -4.39 0.55 6.01
N LEU A 163 -3.08 0.34 6.13
CA LEU A 163 -2.42 -0.94 5.88
C LEU A 163 -2.72 -1.95 6.99
N ARG A 164 -2.58 -1.56 8.26
CA ARG A 164 -2.83 -2.45 9.42
C ARG A 164 -4.25 -2.95 9.50
N ALA A 165 -5.23 -2.18 9.04
CA ALA A 165 -6.62 -2.62 8.96
C ALA A 165 -6.82 -3.87 8.07
N ARG A 166 -5.86 -4.17 7.18
CA ARG A 166 -5.94 -5.26 6.19
C ARG A 166 -4.70 -6.17 6.18
N PHE A 167 -3.67 -5.85 6.93
CA PHE A 167 -2.44 -6.63 7.04
C PHE A 167 -2.37 -7.28 8.41
N LEU A 168 -2.61 -8.58 8.48
CA LEU A 168 -2.66 -9.36 9.72
C LEU A 168 -1.46 -10.30 9.89
N ALA A 169 -0.65 -10.47 8.83
CA ALA A 169 0.42 -11.47 8.76
C ALA A 169 1.61 -11.26 9.71
N GLY A 170 1.73 -10.11 10.37
CA GLY A 170 2.77 -9.87 11.37
C GLY A 170 2.96 -8.40 11.74
N GLU A 171 4.11 -8.08 12.31
CA GLU A 171 4.48 -6.72 12.71
C GLU A 171 4.81 -5.87 11.47
N LEU A 172 4.11 -4.75 11.30
CA LEU A 172 4.36 -3.77 10.24
C LEU A 172 5.11 -2.57 10.82
N ARG A 173 6.12 -2.08 10.10
CA ARG A 173 6.92 -0.90 10.46
C ARG A 173 7.03 0.05 9.28
N TYR A 174 7.09 1.35 9.55
CA TYR A 174 7.52 2.31 8.53
C TYR A 174 9.04 2.18 8.32
N THR A 175 9.49 2.21 7.08
CA THR A 175 10.92 2.15 6.71
C THR A 175 11.19 3.09 5.54
N PHE A 176 12.46 3.21 5.15
CA PHE A 176 12.94 4.15 4.14
C PHE A 176 13.56 3.39 2.97
N ASP A 177 13.41 3.94 1.77
CA ASP A 177 14.26 3.52 0.65
C ASP A 177 15.71 3.96 0.94
N PRO A 178 16.74 3.20 0.52
CA PRO A 178 18.14 3.46 0.91
C PRO A 178 18.66 4.87 0.61
N TYR A 179 18.05 5.53 -0.39
CA TYR A 179 18.47 6.84 -0.87
C TYR A 179 17.65 8.00 -0.28
N ASP A 180 16.64 7.71 0.57
CA ASP A 180 15.76 8.73 1.16
C ASP A 180 16.30 9.23 2.52
N ALA A 181 17.48 9.84 2.48
CA ALA A 181 18.15 10.35 3.68
C ALA A 181 17.34 11.47 4.37
N MET A 182 16.60 12.28 3.59
CA MET A 182 15.81 13.40 4.11
C MET A 182 14.59 12.92 4.90
N ALA A 183 13.84 11.93 4.39
CA ALA A 183 12.74 11.36 5.17
C ALA A 183 13.24 10.63 6.41
N LYS A 184 14.37 9.89 6.30
CA LYS A 184 15.01 9.22 7.43
C LYS A 184 15.35 10.20 8.55
N GLU A 185 15.97 11.33 8.22
CA GLU A 185 16.32 12.35 9.21
C GLU A 185 15.09 13.02 9.83
N LYS A 186 14.11 13.40 9.01
CA LYS A 186 12.87 13.98 9.52
C LYS A 186 12.16 13.05 10.51
N ALA A 187 12.13 11.75 10.20
CA ALA A 187 11.49 10.75 11.05
C ALA A 187 12.22 10.54 12.40
N ARG A 188 13.55 10.73 12.46
CA ARG A 188 14.31 10.66 13.72
C ARG A 188 13.90 11.76 14.71
N ALA A 189 13.39 12.88 14.22
CA ALA A 189 12.93 13.98 15.06
C ALA A 189 11.50 13.78 15.61
N TRP A 190 10.76 12.77 15.13
CA TRP A 190 9.41 12.51 15.63
C TRP A 190 9.43 11.93 17.04
N THR A 191 8.52 12.45 17.88
CA THR A 191 8.30 11.92 19.24
C THR A 191 6.98 11.17 19.25
N ASP A 192 7.02 9.89 19.65
CA ASP A 192 5.86 8.99 19.76
C ASP A 192 4.88 9.09 18.57
N PRO A 193 5.29 8.71 17.35
CA PRO A 193 4.47 8.89 16.16
C PRO A 193 3.24 7.95 16.11
N GLY A 194 3.09 7.03 17.07
CA GLY A 194 1.97 6.09 17.16
C GLY A 194 2.05 4.90 16.20
N PHE A 195 3.23 4.63 15.63
CA PHE A 195 3.55 3.45 14.82
C PHE A 195 5.06 3.12 14.93
N PRO A 196 5.47 1.86 14.77
CA PRO A 196 6.88 1.48 14.83
C PRO A 196 7.63 1.88 13.54
N ILE A 197 8.89 2.26 13.70
CA ILE A 197 9.79 2.65 12.60
C ILE A 197 11.02 1.74 12.62
N TYR A 198 11.38 1.22 11.46
CA TYR A 198 12.65 0.55 11.23
C TYR A 198 13.60 1.50 10.50
N PHE A 199 14.74 1.79 11.12
CA PHE A 199 15.83 2.52 10.50
C PHE A 199 16.87 1.49 10.05
N PRO A 200 16.90 1.09 8.77
CA PRO A 200 18.01 0.29 8.26
C PRO A 200 19.30 1.10 8.45
N ASP A 201 20.42 0.43 8.73
CA ASP A 201 21.72 1.10 8.88
C ASP A 201 22.13 1.81 7.58
#